data_AF-A0A7L0S9N6-F1
#
_entry.id   AF-A0A7L0S9N6-F1
#
_cell.length_a   1.000
_cell.length_b   1.000
_cell.length_c   1.000
_cell.angle_alpha   90.00
_cell.angle_beta   90.00
_cell.angle_gamma   90.00
#
_symmetry.space_group_name_H-M   'P 1'
#
loop_
_entity.id
_entity.type
_entity.pdbx_description
1 polymer ?
#
loop_
_entity_poly.entity_id
_entity_poly.type
_entity_poly.pdbx_seq_one_letter_code
_entity_poly.pdbx_strand_id
1 'polypeptide(L)'
;LSILKIAVVIGNQFRSSHFLQPELTPSQLAFKDLVWNSEKNTPPTTGKPTRVSLIVTLCNCKPPPLPGVFFQVLSRHVPPPLFDGFFVLSNIPPPRATCFFKNPQMWTPPPRVTGILPSLLDGDCFVRSNSLSSDIGILFELGITYIRNATGERGELSCGWAFLKLFTSNGMPVPSKMYELLLNGGTPYERGVEVDPSISRRAGSGVFHQFITLKKQPVLVVKLRSLSAQSKDILNLLPETLIGSMCYIHILIFYRQILGDALLKDSISMQSADLIFNPILATFPQLMDEPDLMDALRSAWADKERTLKRSEKRDQEFLKSVFVLVYHNSVFPLLHSTFLPDYKWAEEESEASRWKAIADFLKKSRENDGALQYLLSSENTHKAFDISELTYDFLGEVRKYSARV
;
A
#
# COMPACT_ATOMS: atom_id res chain seq x y z
N LEU A 1 22.20 1.58 -4.35
CA LEU A 1 21.35 1.00 -3.26
C LEU A 1 20.03 0.56 -3.91
N SER A 2 19.55 -0.66 -3.70
CA SER A 2 18.23 -1.09 -4.19
C SER A 2 17.10 -0.42 -3.41
N ILE A 3 15.91 -0.23 -4.00
CA ILE A 3 14.74 0.32 -3.30
C ILE A 3 14.34 -0.62 -2.16
N LEU A 4 14.52 -1.94 -2.35
CA LEU A 4 14.32 -2.94 -1.30
C LEU A 4 15.18 -2.64 -0.07
N LYS A 5 16.45 -2.28 -0.27
CA LYS A 5 17.33 -1.84 0.81
C LYS A 5 16.94 -0.46 1.36
N ILE A 6 16.47 0.46 0.53
CA ILE A 6 15.98 1.79 0.97
C ILE A 6 14.75 1.64 1.89
N ALA A 7 13.80 0.77 1.52
CA ALA A 7 12.61 0.49 2.31
C ALA A 7 12.95 -0.17 3.65
N VAL A 8 13.95 -1.05 3.69
CA VAL A 8 14.41 -1.72 4.92
C VAL A 8 15.28 -0.79 5.79
N VAL A 9 16.12 0.07 5.20
CA VAL A 9 17.10 0.90 5.93
C VAL A 9 16.55 2.27 6.34
N ILE A 10 15.70 2.92 5.54
CA ILE A 10 15.13 4.25 5.81
C ILE A 10 13.71 4.13 6.43
N GLY A 11 13.44 2.97 7.06
CA GLY A 11 12.16 2.25 7.10
C GLY A 11 10.91 2.88 7.72
N ASN A 12 10.89 4.17 8.04
CA ASN A 12 9.66 4.88 8.46
C ASN A 12 9.19 5.91 7.43
N GLN A 13 10.09 6.54 6.67
CA GLN A 13 9.72 7.68 5.81
C GLN A 13 8.91 7.28 4.57
N PHE A 14 8.98 6.01 4.15
CA PHE A 14 8.30 5.50 2.95
C PHE A 14 7.11 4.58 3.27
N ARG A 15 6.69 4.50 4.54
CA ARG A 15 5.51 3.71 4.94
C ARG A 15 4.22 4.38 4.50
N SER A 16 3.20 3.57 4.22
CA SER A 16 1.88 4.07 3.84
C SER A 16 1.24 4.89 4.96
N SER A 17 1.47 4.50 6.21
CA SER A 17 1.06 5.22 7.42
C SER A 17 1.53 6.68 7.43
N HIS A 18 2.83 6.91 7.15
CA HIS A 18 3.41 8.25 7.09
C HIS A 18 2.78 9.16 6.03
N PHE A 19 2.41 8.61 4.87
CA PHE A 19 1.75 9.38 3.79
C PHE A 19 0.26 9.61 4.03
N LEU A 20 -0.34 8.89 4.99
CA LEU A 20 -1.74 9.06 5.36
C LEU A 20 -1.93 10.19 6.37
N GLN A 21 -0.91 10.53 7.16
CA GLN A 21 -0.90 11.62 8.13
C GLN A 21 -1.13 12.99 7.46
N PRO A 22 -1.65 13.98 8.22
CA PRO A 22 -1.89 15.32 7.67
C PRO A 22 -0.58 16.05 7.39
N GLU A 23 -0.60 16.92 6.38
CA GLU A 23 0.54 17.78 6.04
C GLU A 23 0.22 19.22 6.44
N LEU A 24 1.17 19.92 7.07
CA LEU A 24 1.03 21.34 7.36
C LEU A 24 1.47 22.19 6.17
N THR A 25 0.87 23.36 6.04
CA THR A 25 1.33 24.43 5.14
C THR A 25 2.72 24.93 5.54
N PRO A 26 3.48 25.62 4.65
CA PRO A 26 4.81 26.14 4.98
C PRO A 26 4.84 27.07 6.21
N SER A 27 3.75 27.77 6.51
CA SER A 27 3.62 28.60 7.72
C SER A 27 3.40 27.78 9.00
N GLN A 28 3.07 26.49 8.88
CA GLN A 28 2.67 25.59 9.96
C GLN A 28 1.38 26.00 10.70
N LEU A 29 0.61 26.95 10.15
CA LEU A 29 -0.60 27.48 10.79
C LEU A 29 -1.89 26.82 10.30
N ALA A 30 -1.83 26.03 9.24
CA ALA A 30 -2.98 25.36 8.66
C ALA A 30 -2.57 24.04 8.03
N PHE A 31 -3.51 23.11 7.96
CA PHE A 31 -3.36 21.89 7.18
C PHE A 31 -3.41 22.18 5.70
N LYS A 32 -2.50 21.56 4.96
CA LYS A 32 -2.43 21.65 3.51
C LYS A 32 -3.51 20.79 2.87
N ASP A 33 -3.83 19.62 3.43
CA ASP A 33 -4.68 18.61 2.80
C ASP A 33 -6.04 18.39 3.50
N LEU A 34 -6.31 19.08 4.62
CA LEU A 34 -7.59 19.09 5.32
C LEU A 34 -8.17 20.51 5.33
N VAL A 35 -9.45 20.65 4.97
CA VAL A 35 -10.15 21.94 4.91
C VAL A 35 -11.59 21.73 5.32
N TRP A 36 -12.03 22.48 6.33
CA TRP A 36 -13.41 22.47 6.82
C TRP A 36 -14.04 23.86 6.69
N ASN A 37 -15.28 23.91 6.21
CA ASN A 37 -16.09 25.11 6.16
C ASN A 37 -17.35 24.88 6.99
N SER A 38 -17.40 25.56 8.15
CA SER A 38 -18.51 25.45 9.11
C SER A 38 -19.84 25.96 8.55
N GLU A 39 -19.83 27.04 7.75
CA GLU A 39 -21.03 27.65 7.18
C GLU A 39 -21.72 26.74 6.16
N LYS A 40 -20.94 25.98 5.39
CA LYS A 40 -21.43 25.06 4.36
C LYS A 40 -21.58 23.63 4.86
N ASN A 41 -21.22 23.38 6.12
CA ASN A 41 -21.14 22.06 6.74
C ASN A 41 -20.48 21.01 5.80
N THR A 42 -19.40 21.41 5.13
CA THR A 42 -18.71 20.52 4.21
C THR A 42 -17.93 19.47 5.00
N PRO A 43 -17.76 18.25 4.47
CA PRO A 43 -16.85 17.30 5.08
C PRO A 43 -15.44 17.94 5.23
N PRO A 44 -14.72 17.71 6.35
CA PRO A 44 -13.39 18.29 6.58
C PRO A 44 -12.32 17.84 5.57
N THR A 45 -12.64 16.83 4.75
CA THR A 45 -11.85 16.40 3.60
C THR A 45 -12.43 17.01 2.32
N THR A 46 -11.86 18.12 1.87
CA THR A 46 -12.22 18.68 0.56
C THR A 46 -11.44 17.96 -0.53
N GLY A 47 -12.15 17.47 -1.55
CA GLY A 47 -11.53 16.76 -2.67
C GLY A 47 -10.51 17.62 -3.40
N LYS A 48 -9.24 17.23 -3.38
CA LYS A 48 -8.17 17.90 -4.14
C LYS A 48 -7.80 17.12 -5.40
N PRO A 49 -7.99 17.70 -6.60
CA PRO A 49 -7.50 17.10 -7.83
C PRO A 49 -5.97 17.15 -7.85
N THR A 50 -5.35 16.08 -8.32
CA THR A 50 -3.90 15.94 -8.43
C THR A 50 -3.48 15.83 -9.89
N ARG A 51 -2.26 16.30 -10.20
CA ARG A 51 -1.68 16.22 -11.55
C ARG A 51 -1.61 14.78 -12.07
N VAL A 52 -1.26 13.82 -11.20
CA VAL A 52 -1.29 12.39 -11.48
C VAL A 52 -2.43 11.76 -10.67
N SER A 53 -3.35 11.11 -11.36
CA SER A 53 -4.43 10.31 -10.77
C SER A 53 -4.84 9.22 -11.76
N LEU A 54 -4.39 7.99 -11.51
CA LEU A 54 -4.60 6.86 -12.43
C LEU A 54 -4.58 5.52 -11.68
N ILE A 55 -4.95 4.44 -12.38
CA ILE A 55 -4.80 3.07 -11.89
C ILE A 55 -3.68 2.40 -12.67
N VAL A 56 -2.79 1.73 -11.94
CA VAL A 56 -1.78 0.83 -12.48
C VAL A 56 -2.15 -0.60 -12.16
N THR A 57 -2.14 -1.43 -13.20
CA THR A 57 -2.34 -2.87 -13.09
C THR A 57 -1.05 -3.58 -13.48
N LEU A 58 -0.41 -4.27 -12.54
CA LEU A 58 0.62 -5.25 -12.90
C LEU A 58 -0.06 -6.40 -13.64
N CYS A 59 0.37 -6.73 -14.85
CA CYS A 59 -0.29 -7.75 -15.68
C CYS A 59 0.48 -9.06 -15.68
N ASN A 60 1.76 -9.03 -16.05
CA ASN A 60 2.64 -10.19 -15.95
C ASN A 60 4.12 -9.77 -16.02
N CYS A 61 5.01 -10.69 -15.64
CA CYS A 61 6.43 -10.62 -15.99
C CYS A 61 6.84 -11.90 -16.72
N LYS A 62 7.45 -11.73 -17.90
CA LYS A 62 8.15 -12.81 -18.64
C LYS A 62 9.50 -13.07 -17.95
N PRO A 63 10.00 -14.32 -17.93
CA PRO A 63 10.77 -14.86 -16.80
C PRO A 63 12.00 -14.03 -16.43
N PRO A 64 12.01 -13.38 -15.26
CA PRO A 64 13.25 -12.86 -14.70
C PRO A 64 14.18 -14.04 -14.35
N PRO A 65 15.51 -13.82 -14.33
CA PRO A 65 16.47 -14.87 -13.98
C PRO A 65 16.16 -15.43 -12.60
N LEU A 66 15.99 -16.75 -12.49
CA LEU A 66 15.74 -17.42 -11.21
C LEU A 66 17.04 -17.48 -10.40
N PRO A 67 16.98 -17.31 -9.07
CA PRO A 67 18.11 -17.62 -8.23
C PRO A 67 18.45 -19.12 -8.39
N GLY A 68 19.74 -19.45 -8.39
CA GLY A 68 20.20 -20.83 -8.61
C GLY A 68 19.64 -21.84 -7.59
N VAL A 69 19.84 -23.14 -7.84
CA VAL A 69 19.28 -24.28 -7.07
C VAL A 69 19.56 -24.22 -5.54
N PHE A 70 20.52 -23.40 -5.12
CA PHE A 70 20.89 -23.18 -3.72
C PHE A 70 19.93 -22.30 -2.92
N PHE A 71 18.93 -21.69 -3.57
CA PHE A 71 17.99 -20.76 -2.94
C PHE A 71 16.55 -21.27 -3.04
N GLN A 72 15.86 -21.29 -1.91
CA GLN A 72 14.41 -21.47 -1.85
C GLN A 72 13.73 -20.10 -1.93
N VAL A 73 12.95 -19.88 -2.99
CA VAL A 73 12.18 -18.63 -3.17
C VAL A 73 10.95 -18.66 -2.27
N LEU A 74 10.84 -17.68 -1.36
CA LEU A 74 9.70 -17.52 -0.47
C LEU A 74 8.63 -16.58 -1.05
N SER A 75 9.06 -15.44 -1.60
CA SER A 75 8.14 -14.42 -2.12
C SER A 75 8.75 -13.67 -3.29
N ARG A 76 7.88 -13.18 -4.17
CA ARG A 76 8.18 -12.34 -5.33
C ARG A 76 7.35 -11.08 -5.21
N HIS A 77 7.97 -9.93 -5.38
CA HIS A 77 7.32 -8.64 -5.14
C HIS A 77 7.81 -7.61 -6.15
N VAL A 78 6.93 -6.67 -6.49
CA VAL A 78 7.21 -5.61 -7.47
C VAL A 78 6.73 -4.27 -6.95
N PRO A 79 7.39 -3.67 -5.94
CA PRO A 79 7.04 -2.35 -5.43
C PRO A 79 6.99 -1.32 -6.57
N PRO A 80 5.92 -0.51 -6.69
CA PRO A 80 5.73 0.46 -7.74
C PRO A 80 5.73 1.91 -7.19
N PRO A 81 6.79 2.37 -6.48
CA PRO A 81 6.81 3.74 -5.99
C PRO A 81 6.84 4.77 -7.13
N LEU A 82 6.34 5.97 -6.81
CA LEU A 82 6.59 7.15 -7.63
C LEU A 82 8.05 7.57 -7.49
N PHE A 83 8.67 7.84 -8.63
CA PHE A 83 10.08 8.17 -8.75
C PHE A 83 10.25 9.32 -9.76
N ASP A 84 11.13 10.27 -9.48
CA ASP A 84 11.37 11.42 -10.36
C ASP A 84 12.65 11.32 -11.20
N GLY A 85 13.30 10.16 -11.21
CA GLY A 85 14.60 9.95 -11.84
C GLY A 85 15.76 9.94 -10.85
N PHE A 86 15.58 10.52 -9.66
CA PHE A 86 16.62 10.59 -8.63
C PHE A 86 16.12 10.16 -7.24
N PHE A 87 14.88 10.46 -6.89
CA PHE A 87 14.33 10.24 -5.56
C PHE A 87 12.96 9.55 -5.61
N VAL A 88 12.71 8.72 -4.61
CA VAL A 88 11.39 8.15 -4.34
C VAL A 88 10.50 9.23 -3.72
N LEU A 89 9.32 9.45 -4.30
CA LEU A 89 8.41 10.53 -3.93
C LEU A 89 7.18 10.07 -3.11
N SER A 90 6.85 8.78 -3.15
CA SER A 90 5.66 8.21 -2.50
C SER A 90 6.00 7.18 -1.45
N ASN A 91 4.97 6.69 -0.74
CA ASN A 91 5.08 5.44 -0.03
C ASN A 91 5.45 4.31 -0.99
N ILE A 92 6.11 3.29 -0.45
CA ILE A 92 6.42 2.05 -1.15
C ILE A 92 5.37 1.05 -0.67
N PRO A 93 4.26 0.87 -1.41
CA PRO A 93 3.30 -0.15 -1.04
C PRO A 93 3.98 -1.52 -1.18
N PRO A 94 3.52 -2.54 -0.44
CA PRO A 94 4.03 -3.89 -0.59
C PRO A 94 3.15 -4.71 -1.56
N PRO A 95 3.28 -4.65 -2.90
CA PRO A 95 2.58 -5.61 -3.75
C PRO A 95 3.38 -6.91 -3.85
N ARG A 96 2.69 -8.04 -3.64
CA ARG A 96 3.20 -9.37 -4.00
C ARG A 96 2.80 -9.70 -5.43
N ALA A 97 3.72 -10.30 -6.17
CA ALA A 97 3.41 -10.98 -7.42
C ALA A 97 3.22 -12.47 -7.11
N THR A 98 2.06 -13.03 -7.44
CA THR A 98 1.86 -14.49 -7.40
C THR A 98 2.45 -15.18 -8.63
N CYS A 99 2.93 -16.41 -8.46
CA CYS A 99 3.22 -17.32 -9.57
C CYS A 99 2.10 -18.36 -9.68
N PHE A 100 1.77 -18.76 -10.91
CA PHE A 100 0.94 -19.94 -11.12
C PHE A 100 1.75 -21.22 -10.84
N PHE A 101 1.18 -22.16 -10.07
CA PHE A 101 1.73 -23.51 -9.87
C PHE A 101 2.06 -24.25 -11.19
N LYS A 102 1.37 -23.89 -12.28
CA LYS A 102 1.53 -24.53 -13.61
C LYS A 102 2.66 -23.93 -14.45
N ASN A 103 3.18 -22.74 -14.14
CA ASN A 103 4.35 -22.17 -14.82
C ASN A 103 5.18 -21.27 -13.87
N PRO A 104 6.20 -21.83 -13.20
CA PRO A 104 7.01 -21.10 -12.21
C PRO A 104 7.87 -19.98 -12.82
N GLN A 105 7.94 -19.89 -14.16
CA GLN A 105 8.67 -18.87 -14.90
C GLN A 105 7.83 -17.61 -15.21
N MET A 106 6.50 -17.68 -15.12
CA MET A 106 5.64 -16.50 -15.34
C MET A 106 5.13 -15.95 -14.01
N TRP A 107 5.34 -14.66 -13.79
CA TRP A 107 4.80 -13.96 -12.63
C TRP A 107 3.52 -13.27 -13.09
N THR A 108 2.38 -13.61 -12.49
CA THR A 108 1.08 -13.04 -12.86
C THR A 108 0.29 -12.83 -11.58
N PRO A 109 -0.08 -11.58 -11.20
CA PRO A 109 -0.99 -11.37 -10.09
C PRO A 109 -2.33 -12.07 -10.36
N PRO A 110 -3.03 -12.59 -9.34
CA PRO A 110 -4.31 -13.23 -9.54
C PRO A 110 -5.34 -12.19 -10.03
N PRO A 111 -6.46 -12.62 -10.61
CA PRO A 111 -7.54 -11.72 -10.97
C PRO A 111 -8.03 -10.96 -9.73
N ARG A 112 -8.45 -9.70 -9.95
CA ARG A 112 -8.94 -8.71 -8.97
C ARG A 112 -9.48 -9.31 -7.68
N VAL A 113 -9.05 -8.75 -6.56
CA VAL A 113 -9.57 -9.12 -5.23
C VAL A 113 -11.08 -8.84 -5.17
N THR A 114 -11.89 -9.90 -5.23
CA THR A 114 -13.29 -9.89 -4.83
C THR A 114 -13.46 -10.83 -3.63
N GLY A 115 -13.98 -10.32 -2.51
CA GLY A 115 -14.21 -11.12 -1.31
C GLY A 115 -12.95 -11.35 -0.47
N ILE A 116 -12.62 -12.63 -0.19
CA ILE A 116 -11.65 -13.10 0.83
C ILE A 116 -10.20 -13.11 0.31
N LEU A 117 -9.97 -12.83 -0.99
CA LEU A 117 -8.61 -12.85 -1.55
C LEU A 117 -7.74 -11.76 -0.88
N PRO A 118 -6.49 -12.06 -0.48
CA PRO A 118 -5.61 -11.06 0.12
C PRO A 118 -5.31 -9.92 -0.86
N SER A 119 -5.47 -8.69 -0.39
CA SER A 119 -5.11 -7.43 -1.06
C SER A 119 -3.69 -7.41 -1.61
N LEU A 120 -2.76 -8.12 -0.94
CA LEU A 120 -1.36 -8.24 -1.35
C LEU A 120 -1.19 -8.84 -2.74
N LEU A 121 -2.18 -9.61 -3.18
CA LEU A 121 -2.18 -10.22 -4.49
C LEU A 121 -2.89 -9.34 -5.53
N ASP A 122 -3.55 -8.26 -5.13
CA ASP A 122 -4.22 -7.37 -6.08
C ASP A 122 -3.19 -6.68 -6.98
N GLY A 123 -3.27 -6.95 -8.28
CA GLY A 123 -2.45 -6.27 -9.27
C GLY A 123 -2.86 -4.81 -9.48
N ASP A 124 -4.05 -4.40 -9.02
CA ASP A 124 -4.60 -3.05 -9.20
C ASP A 124 -4.22 -2.12 -8.04
N CYS A 125 -3.44 -1.07 -8.33
CA CYS A 125 -3.14 0.01 -7.40
C CYS A 125 -3.57 1.37 -7.96
N PHE A 126 -4.08 2.25 -7.09
CA PHE A 126 -4.25 3.65 -7.44
C PHE A 126 -2.94 4.40 -7.21
N VAL A 127 -2.67 5.40 -8.06
CA VAL A 127 -1.50 6.28 -7.94
C VAL A 127 -1.97 7.72 -7.96
N ARG A 128 -1.63 8.46 -6.89
CA ARG A 128 -1.84 9.90 -6.76
C ARG A 128 -0.52 10.62 -6.56
N SER A 129 -0.33 11.73 -7.25
CA SER A 129 0.76 12.66 -6.98
C SER A 129 0.45 14.05 -7.53
N ASN A 130 0.88 15.06 -6.79
CA ASN A 130 0.87 16.45 -7.25
C ASN A 130 2.29 16.98 -7.56
N SER A 131 3.28 16.10 -7.68
CA SER A 131 4.65 16.50 -8.00
C SER A 131 4.75 17.15 -9.38
N LEU A 132 5.50 18.24 -9.44
CA LEU A 132 5.71 19.04 -10.64
C LEU A 132 6.87 18.53 -11.52
N SER A 133 7.59 17.49 -11.09
CA SER A 133 8.71 16.94 -11.87
C SER A 133 8.25 16.50 -13.27
N SER A 134 9.00 16.87 -14.30
CA SER A 134 8.80 16.42 -15.68
C SER A 134 9.13 14.95 -15.86
N ASP A 135 10.05 14.43 -15.05
CA ASP A 135 10.54 13.06 -15.08
C ASP A 135 9.78 12.14 -14.13
N ILE A 136 8.65 12.59 -13.58
CA ILE A 136 7.83 11.74 -12.72
C ILE A 136 7.37 10.48 -13.47
N GLY A 137 7.62 9.34 -12.83
CA GLY A 137 7.33 8.03 -13.34
C GLY A 137 7.05 7.04 -12.21
N ILE A 138 6.71 5.82 -12.61
CA ILE A 138 6.57 4.69 -11.71
C ILE A 138 7.77 3.78 -11.92
N LEU A 139 8.47 3.50 -10.84
CA LEU A 139 9.63 2.62 -10.82
C LEU A 139 9.18 1.25 -10.34
N PHE A 140 9.46 0.22 -11.10
CA PHE A 140 9.16 -1.16 -10.76
C PHE A 140 10.48 -1.88 -10.50
N GLU A 141 10.70 -2.34 -9.28
CA GLU A 141 11.85 -3.20 -8.95
C GLU A 141 11.36 -4.62 -8.68
N LEU A 142 11.88 -5.61 -9.39
CA LEU A 142 11.48 -7.00 -9.21
C LEU A 142 12.33 -7.61 -8.12
N GLY A 143 11.73 -7.84 -6.96
CA GLY A 143 12.40 -8.41 -5.80
C GLY A 143 12.01 -9.86 -5.53
N ILE A 144 12.96 -10.62 -5.00
CA ILE A 144 12.78 -11.97 -4.48
C ILE A 144 13.24 -12.02 -3.03
N THR A 145 12.40 -12.54 -2.15
CA THR A 145 12.80 -12.98 -0.81
C THR A 145 13.10 -14.48 -0.85
N TYR A 146 14.25 -14.89 -0.32
CA TYR A 146 14.69 -16.28 -0.37
C TYR A 146 15.32 -16.75 0.94
N ILE A 147 15.41 -18.08 1.12
CA ILE A 147 16.26 -18.74 2.11
C ILE A 147 17.36 -19.50 1.38
N ARG A 148 18.59 -19.40 1.89
CA ARG A 148 19.73 -20.17 1.39
C ARG A 148 19.69 -21.57 1.98
N ASN A 149 19.53 -22.60 1.16
CA ASN A 149 19.36 -23.99 1.61
C ASN A 149 20.53 -24.48 2.48
N ALA A 150 21.75 -24.02 2.20
CA ALA A 150 22.95 -24.46 2.90
C ALA A 150 23.13 -23.83 4.30
N THR A 151 22.64 -22.61 4.53
CA THR A 151 22.85 -21.87 5.79
C THR A 151 21.56 -21.59 6.55
N GLY A 152 20.40 -21.74 5.93
CA GLY A 152 19.12 -21.28 6.47
C GLY A 152 18.97 -19.76 6.48
N GLU A 153 19.95 -19.01 5.99
CA GLU A 153 19.93 -17.54 6.03
C GLU A 153 18.91 -16.97 5.03
N ARG A 154 18.15 -15.99 5.52
CA ARG A 154 17.19 -15.24 4.72
C ARG A 154 17.87 -14.08 4.01
N GLY A 155 17.52 -13.86 2.75
CA GLY A 155 18.02 -12.76 1.95
C GLY A 155 16.98 -12.17 1.00
N GLU A 156 17.32 -11.00 0.47
CA GLU A 156 16.55 -10.32 -0.59
C GLU A 156 17.45 -10.06 -1.81
N LEU A 157 16.90 -10.30 -2.99
CA LEU A 157 17.58 -10.13 -4.27
C LEU A 157 16.73 -9.28 -5.22
N SER A 158 17.36 -8.27 -5.81
CA SER A 158 16.80 -7.55 -6.95
C SER A 158 17.11 -8.31 -8.24
N CYS A 159 16.07 -8.59 -9.03
CA CYS A 159 16.15 -9.33 -10.29
C CYS A 159 16.08 -8.41 -11.52
N GLY A 160 16.07 -7.10 -11.29
CA GLY A 160 16.00 -6.08 -12.32
C GLY A 160 14.93 -5.04 -12.05
N TRP A 161 14.98 -3.95 -12.80
CA TRP A 161 14.08 -2.81 -12.61
C TRP A 161 13.62 -2.22 -13.94
N ALA A 162 12.44 -1.62 -13.95
CA ALA A 162 11.86 -0.93 -15.08
C ALA A 162 11.27 0.41 -14.65
N PHE A 163 11.34 1.41 -15.52
CA PHE A 163 10.82 2.74 -15.23
C PHE A 163 9.85 3.20 -16.31
N LEU A 164 8.65 3.61 -15.89
CA LEU A 164 7.60 4.12 -16.77
C LEU A 164 7.34 5.59 -16.45
N LYS A 165 7.81 6.48 -17.32
CA LYS A 165 7.48 7.91 -17.25
C LYS A 165 5.98 8.12 -17.45
N LEU A 166 5.40 9.02 -16.66
CA LEU A 166 3.97 9.35 -16.73
C LEU A 166 3.67 10.53 -17.65
N PHE A 167 4.70 11.29 -18.03
CA PHE A 167 4.61 12.38 -18.98
C PHE A 167 5.62 12.21 -20.10
N THR A 168 5.22 12.64 -21.29
CA THR A 168 6.09 12.78 -22.46
C THR A 168 7.02 13.98 -22.30
N SER A 169 8.08 14.06 -23.13
CA SER A 169 9.00 15.21 -23.18
C SER A 169 8.27 16.55 -23.40
N ASN A 170 7.09 16.52 -24.03
CA ASN A 170 6.28 17.68 -24.33
C ASN A 170 5.32 18.04 -23.19
N GLY A 171 5.42 17.38 -22.03
CA GLY A 171 4.60 17.63 -20.84
C GLY A 171 3.20 16.99 -20.88
N MET A 172 2.84 16.27 -21.95
CA MET A 172 1.54 15.59 -22.06
C MET A 172 1.54 14.25 -21.33
N PRO A 173 0.43 13.86 -20.66
CA PRO A 173 0.34 12.58 -19.98
C PRO A 173 0.42 11.41 -20.97
N VAL A 174 1.07 10.32 -20.56
CA VAL A 174 1.15 9.11 -21.40
C VAL A 174 -0.22 8.44 -21.56
N PRO A 175 -0.50 7.80 -22.71
CA PRO A 175 -1.82 7.22 -22.97
C PRO A 175 -2.14 6.07 -22.01
N SER A 176 -3.42 5.92 -21.67
CA SER A 176 -3.91 4.78 -20.87
C SER A 176 -3.98 3.53 -21.73
N LYS A 177 -2.92 2.72 -21.71
CA LYS A 177 -2.81 1.46 -22.47
C LYS A 177 -1.93 0.45 -21.74
N MET A 178 -1.74 -0.70 -22.38
CA MET A 178 -0.74 -1.69 -21.96
C MET A 178 0.66 -1.27 -22.43
N TYR A 179 1.64 -1.45 -21.55
CA TYR A 179 3.05 -1.15 -21.75
C TYR A 179 3.87 -2.40 -21.49
N GLU A 180 4.78 -2.69 -22.41
CA GLU A 180 5.82 -3.70 -22.23
C GLU A 180 7.11 -2.97 -21.86
N LEU A 181 7.60 -3.20 -20.65
CA LEU A 181 8.79 -2.56 -20.11
C LEU A 181 9.93 -3.57 -20.07
N LEU A 182 11.03 -3.25 -20.76
CA LEU A 182 12.26 -4.03 -20.66
C LEU A 182 12.87 -3.85 -19.28
N LEU A 183 13.28 -4.96 -18.65
CA LEU A 183 14.00 -4.89 -17.39
C LEU A 183 15.45 -4.49 -17.61
N ASN A 184 15.97 -3.65 -16.74
CA ASN A 184 17.37 -3.27 -16.62
C ASN A 184 18.00 -4.00 -15.42
N GLY A 185 19.28 -4.35 -15.53
CA GLY A 185 20.05 -4.91 -14.42
C GLY A 185 20.54 -3.84 -13.47
N GLY A 186 21.19 -4.26 -12.39
CA GLY A 186 21.77 -3.34 -11.39
C GLY A 186 20.70 -2.59 -10.60
N THR A 187 21.04 -1.38 -10.16
CA THR A 187 20.10 -0.50 -9.45
C THR A 187 19.56 0.61 -10.37
N PRO A 188 18.41 1.25 -10.04
CA PRO A 188 17.86 2.39 -10.80
C PRO A 188 18.82 3.57 -11.00
N TYR A 189 19.89 3.62 -10.20
CA TYR A 189 20.94 4.64 -10.23
C TYR A 189 22.12 4.26 -11.14
N GLU A 190 22.17 3.02 -11.62
CA GLU A 190 23.21 2.48 -12.48
C GLU A 190 22.67 2.34 -13.91
N ARG A 191 23.39 2.89 -14.89
CA ARG A 191 23.01 2.79 -16.30
C ARG A 191 23.83 1.71 -17.00
N GLY A 192 23.18 0.97 -17.90
CA GLY A 192 23.85 0.03 -18.81
C GLY A 192 24.20 -1.33 -18.21
N VAL A 193 23.65 -1.68 -17.04
CA VAL A 193 23.84 -3.00 -16.44
C VAL A 193 22.87 -4.00 -17.06
N GLU A 194 23.39 -5.10 -17.61
CA GLU A 194 22.57 -6.17 -18.18
C GLU A 194 21.88 -6.99 -17.07
N VAL A 195 20.61 -7.37 -17.28
CA VAL A 195 19.85 -8.22 -16.35
C VAL A 195 20.42 -9.64 -16.26
N ASP A 196 20.87 -10.19 -17.38
CA ASP A 196 21.44 -11.53 -17.46
C ASP A 196 22.70 -11.55 -18.35
N PRO A 197 23.91 -11.50 -17.75
CA PRO A 197 25.19 -11.57 -18.48
C PRO A 197 25.45 -12.92 -19.17
N SER A 198 24.61 -13.95 -18.95
CA SER A 198 24.72 -15.23 -19.66
C SER A 198 24.13 -15.17 -21.07
N ILE A 199 23.22 -14.22 -21.31
CA ILE A 199 22.58 -13.99 -22.61
C ILE A 199 23.57 -13.35 -23.59
N SER A 200 24.38 -12.37 -23.14
CA SER A 200 25.43 -11.72 -23.94
C SER A 200 26.60 -12.67 -24.21
N ARG A 201 27.00 -13.51 -23.26
CA ARG A 201 28.07 -14.52 -23.45
C ARG A 201 27.76 -15.61 -24.49
N ARG A 202 26.50 -15.84 -24.84
CA ARG A 202 26.08 -16.78 -25.90
C ARG A 202 25.81 -16.09 -27.24
N ALA A 203 25.88 -14.75 -27.31
CA ALA A 203 25.57 -14.00 -28.52
C ALA A 203 26.81 -13.89 -29.42
N GLY A 204 26.85 -14.71 -30.48
CA GLY A 204 27.75 -14.46 -31.61
C GLY A 204 27.44 -13.12 -32.30
N SER A 205 28.46 -12.53 -32.95
CA SER A 205 28.52 -11.17 -33.55
C SER A 205 27.55 -10.88 -34.73
N GLY A 206 26.40 -11.54 -34.81
CA GLY A 206 25.43 -11.40 -35.89
C GLY A 206 24.22 -10.54 -35.53
N VAL A 207 23.78 -9.66 -36.45
CA VAL A 207 22.60 -8.79 -36.31
C VAL A 207 21.32 -9.61 -36.04
N PHE A 208 21.16 -10.78 -36.66
CA PHE A 208 20.06 -11.71 -36.38
C PHE A 208 20.09 -12.28 -34.95
N HIS A 209 21.28 -12.47 -34.37
CA HIS A 209 21.40 -12.88 -32.98
C HIS A 209 20.98 -11.76 -32.03
N GLN A 210 21.31 -10.49 -32.31
CA GLN A 210 20.84 -9.35 -31.51
C GLN A 210 19.30 -9.27 -31.43
N PHE A 211 18.58 -9.56 -32.52
CA PHE A 211 17.11 -9.64 -32.51
C PHE A 211 16.55 -10.80 -31.66
N ILE A 212 17.25 -11.94 -31.62
CA ILE A 212 16.89 -13.09 -30.76
C ILE A 212 17.18 -12.79 -29.29
N THR A 213 18.27 -12.05 -29.02
CA THR A 213 18.68 -11.60 -27.68
C THR A 213 17.66 -10.62 -27.08
N LEU A 214 17.14 -9.67 -27.88
CA LEU A 214 16.07 -8.75 -27.48
C LEU A 214 14.75 -9.47 -27.14
N LYS A 215 14.39 -10.54 -27.88
CA LYS A 215 13.21 -11.36 -27.56
C LYS A 215 13.35 -12.20 -26.30
N LYS A 216 14.59 -12.41 -25.79
CA LYS A 216 14.89 -13.18 -24.58
C LYS A 216 15.01 -12.31 -23.33
N GLN A 217 15.06 -10.99 -23.47
CA GLN A 217 15.10 -10.10 -22.30
C GLN A 217 13.78 -10.20 -21.52
N PRO A 218 13.85 -10.25 -20.17
CA PRO A 218 12.65 -10.25 -19.36
C PRO A 218 11.89 -8.93 -19.51
N VAL A 219 10.57 -9.04 -19.63
CA VAL A 219 9.65 -7.93 -19.87
C VAL A 219 8.60 -7.91 -18.77
N LEU A 220 8.43 -6.74 -18.16
CA LEU A 220 7.32 -6.45 -17.26
C LEU A 220 6.18 -5.82 -18.06
N VAL A 221 5.00 -6.43 -18.02
CA VAL A 221 3.80 -5.91 -18.66
C VAL A 221 2.93 -5.20 -17.62
N VAL A 222 2.69 -3.91 -17.87
CA VAL A 222 1.91 -3.03 -16.99
C VAL A 222 0.79 -2.39 -17.80
N LYS A 223 -0.38 -2.24 -17.19
CA LYS A 223 -1.52 -1.54 -17.81
C LYS A 223 -1.85 -0.28 -17.03
N LEU A 224 -1.85 0.86 -17.72
CA LEU A 224 -2.34 2.12 -17.19
C LEU A 224 -3.82 2.30 -17.55
N ARG A 225 -4.62 2.75 -16.59
CA ARG A 225 -6.03 3.09 -16.78
C ARG A 225 -6.34 4.47 -16.23
N SER A 226 -7.13 5.23 -17.00
CA SER A 226 -7.77 6.44 -16.51
C SER A 226 -8.88 6.11 -15.52
N LEU A 227 -9.05 6.97 -14.53
CA LEU A 227 -10.15 6.90 -13.58
C LEU A 227 -11.44 7.47 -14.19
N SER A 228 -12.59 6.90 -13.82
CA SER A 228 -13.90 7.52 -14.07
C SER A 228 -14.05 8.80 -13.25
N ALA A 229 -15.00 9.67 -13.61
CA ALA A 229 -15.27 10.90 -12.84
C ALA A 229 -15.55 10.59 -11.36
N GLN A 230 -16.45 9.64 -11.11
CA GLN A 230 -16.78 9.19 -9.75
C GLN A 230 -15.57 8.66 -8.98
N SER A 231 -14.72 7.83 -9.61
CA SER A 231 -13.52 7.31 -8.93
C SER A 231 -12.48 8.40 -8.68
N LYS A 232 -12.39 9.42 -9.54
CA LYS A 232 -11.54 10.59 -9.29
C LYS A 232 -12.03 11.37 -8.08
N ASP A 233 -13.33 11.64 -7.99
CA ASP A 233 -13.92 12.41 -6.87
C ASP A 233 -13.68 11.70 -5.53
N ILE A 234 -13.88 10.39 -5.50
CA ILE A 234 -13.60 9.55 -4.32
C ILE A 234 -12.11 9.61 -3.95
N LEU A 235 -11.22 9.40 -4.92
CA LEU A 235 -9.78 9.45 -4.67
C LEU A 235 -9.31 10.84 -4.25
N ASN A 236 -9.98 11.91 -4.68
CA ASN A 236 -9.63 13.29 -4.33
C ASN A 236 -9.73 13.57 -2.83
N LEU A 237 -10.43 12.73 -2.06
CA LEU A 237 -10.51 12.79 -0.60
C LEU A 237 -9.25 12.24 0.11
N LEU A 238 -8.37 11.57 -0.63
CA LEU A 238 -7.10 11.03 -0.15
C LEU A 238 -5.96 12.03 -0.33
N PRO A 239 -4.83 11.86 0.40
CA PRO A 239 -3.68 12.75 0.30
C PRO A 239 -3.19 12.94 -1.14
N GLU A 240 -2.52 14.06 -1.39
CA GLU A 240 -2.04 14.44 -2.72
C GLU A 240 -1.06 13.42 -3.31
N THR A 241 -0.24 12.79 -2.46
CA THR A 241 0.69 11.73 -2.86
C THR A 241 0.43 10.49 -2.04
N LEU A 242 -0.10 9.45 -2.68
CA LEU A 242 -0.36 8.17 -2.06
C LEU A 242 -0.49 7.11 -3.15
N ILE A 243 0.08 5.93 -2.89
CA ILE A 243 -0.13 4.73 -3.67
C ILE A 243 -0.75 3.68 -2.75
N GLY A 244 -1.80 3.01 -3.21
CA GLY A 244 -2.45 1.99 -2.41
C GLY A 244 -3.27 1.03 -3.26
N SER A 245 -3.70 -0.07 -2.64
CA SER A 245 -4.62 -1.00 -3.30
C SER A 245 -5.99 -0.34 -3.49
N MET A 246 -6.61 -0.59 -4.65
CA MET A 246 -7.96 -0.12 -4.93
C MET A 246 -8.99 -0.60 -3.90
N CYS A 247 -8.76 -1.78 -3.29
CA CYS A 247 -9.69 -2.38 -2.34
C CYS A 247 -9.74 -1.66 -0.98
N TYR A 248 -8.77 -0.78 -0.69
CA TYR A 248 -8.69 -0.04 0.57
C TYR A 248 -9.26 1.39 0.50
N ILE A 249 -9.67 1.85 -0.68
CA ILE A 249 -10.08 3.26 -0.87
C ILE A 249 -11.13 3.71 0.16
N HIS A 250 -12.18 2.92 0.37
CA HIS A 250 -13.28 3.30 1.27
C HIS A 250 -12.84 3.39 2.74
N ILE A 251 -12.03 2.44 3.21
CA ILE A 251 -11.54 2.45 4.60
C ILE A 251 -10.51 3.57 4.84
N LEU A 252 -9.69 3.90 3.83
CA LEU A 252 -8.77 5.04 3.89
C LEU A 252 -9.53 6.38 3.94
N ILE A 253 -10.66 6.48 3.24
CA ILE A 253 -11.51 7.66 3.26
C ILE A 253 -12.16 7.84 4.63
N PHE A 254 -12.68 6.77 5.24
CA PHE A 254 -13.22 6.84 6.60
C PHE A 254 -12.18 7.34 7.59
N TYR A 255 -10.97 6.79 7.56
CA TYR A 255 -9.86 7.28 8.38
C TYR A 255 -9.61 8.78 8.16
N ARG A 256 -9.51 9.21 6.89
CA ARG A 256 -9.27 10.62 6.56
C ARG A 256 -10.40 11.55 7.01
N GLN A 257 -11.65 11.11 6.94
CA GLN A 257 -12.79 11.87 7.43
C GLN A 257 -12.77 12.00 8.96
N ILE A 258 -12.54 10.90 9.68
CA ILE A 258 -12.41 10.90 11.15
C ILE A 258 -11.25 11.79 11.58
N LEU A 259 -10.12 11.74 10.87
CA LEU A 259 -8.97 12.60 11.11
C LEU A 259 -9.34 14.07 10.95
N GLY A 260 -10.05 14.40 9.87
CA GLY A 260 -10.51 15.76 9.61
C GLY A 260 -11.54 16.24 10.64
N ASP A 261 -12.46 15.40 11.09
CA ASP A 261 -13.42 15.74 12.14
C ASP A 261 -12.68 16.06 13.45
N ALA A 262 -11.78 15.18 13.88
CA ALA A 262 -11.04 15.34 15.13
C ALA A 262 -10.14 16.59 15.13
N LEU A 263 -9.49 16.89 14.01
CA LEU A 263 -8.55 18.02 13.91
C LEU A 263 -9.23 19.37 13.64
N LEU A 264 -10.35 19.39 12.93
CA LEU A 264 -10.97 20.63 12.45
C LEU A 264 -12.34 20.91 13.06
N LYS A 265 -13.20 19.90 13.18
CA LYS A 265 -14.60 20.06 13.57
C LYS A 265 -14.80 19.98 15.09
N ASP A 266 -14.16 19.00 15.71
CA ASP A 266 -14.31 18.70 17.14
C ASP A 266 -13.27 19.45 18.00
N SER A 267 -12.24 19.99 17.35
CA SER A 267 -11.21 20.79 18.04
C SER A 267 -11.77 22.12 18.52
N ILE A 268 -11.62 22.37 19.82
CA ILE A 268 -12.03 23.62 20.49
C ILE A 268 -11.15 24.80 20.01
N SER A 269 -9.89 24.54 19.66
CA SER A 269 -8.94 25.53 19.18
C SER A 269 -7.92 24.91 18.23
N MET A 270 -7.76 25.51 17.04
CA MET A 270 -6.71 25.13 16.08
C MET A 270 -5.28 25.32 16.63
N GLN A 271 -5.13 25.98 17.78
CA GLN A 271 -3.84 26.18 18.46
C GLN A 271 -3.61 25.21 19.63
N SER A 272 -4.57 24.32 19.93
CA SER A 272 -4.35 23.27 20.93
C SER A 272 -3.38 22.22 20.38
N ALA A 273 -2.41 21.85 21.21
CA ALA A 273 -1.48 20.76 20.99
C ALA A 273 -1.82 19.54 21.87
N ASP A 274 -3.03 19.49 22.43
CA ASP A 274 -3.44 18.43 23.33
C ASP A 274 -3.57 17.10 22.58
N LEU A 275 -3.31 16.01 23.29
CA LEU A 275 -3.52 14.67 22.76
C LEU A 275 -4.99 14.45 22.46
N ILE A 276 -5.28 13.96 21.26
CA ILE A 276 -6.64 13.70 20.82
C ILE A 276 -7.02 12.28 21.24
N PHE A 277 -8.10 12.14 22.01
CA PHE A 277 -8.61 10.82 22.38
C PHE A 277 -9.39 10.21 21.21
N ASN A 278 -8.71 9.42 20.39
CA ASN A 278 -9.32 8.70 19.28
C ASN A 278 -8.53 7.42 18.96
N PRO A 279 -9.02 6.25 19.39
CA PRO A 279 -8.29 4.98 19.21
C PRO A 279 -8.04 4.64 17.75
N ILE A 280 -8.94 5.02 16.84
CA ILE A 280 -8.76 4.77 15.40
C ILE A 280 -7.60 5.62 14.88
N LEU A 281 -7.53 6.90 15.24
CA LEU A 281 -6.42 7.75 14.79
C LEU A 281 -5.07 7.28 15.35
N ALA A 282 -5.06 6.80 16.58
CA ALA A 282 -3.88 6.27 17.23
C ALA A 282 -3.37 4.97 16.59
N THR A 283 -4.28 4.03 16.25
CA THR A 283 -3.89 2.65 15.90
C THR A 283 -4.02 2.30 14.41
N PHE A 284 -4.78 3.06 13.63
CA PHE A 284 -4.90 2.82 12.18
C PHE A 284 -3.57 2.97 11.41
N PRO A 285 -2.63 3.87 11.77
CA PRO A 285 -1.31 3.90 11.15
C PRO A 285 -0.54 2.57 11.30
N GLN A 286 -0.62 1.92 12.47
CA GLN A 286 -0.05 0.59 12.66
C GLN A 286 -0.77 -0.46 11.80
N LEU A 287 -2.11 -0.40 11.74
CA LEU A 287 -2.92 -1.28 10.89
C LEU A 287 -2.49 -1.22 9.41
N MET A 288 -2.16 -0.03 8.89
CA MET A 288 -1.72 0.17 7.52
C MET A 288 -0.43 -0.58 7.15
N ASP A 289 0.39 -0.92 8.14
CA ASP A 289 1.63 -1.69 7.96
C ASP A 289 1.38 -3.21 8.04
N GLU A 290 0.16 -3.65 8.37
CA GLU A 290 -0.28 -5.06 8.47
C GLU A 290 -1.41 -5.37 7.45
N PRO A 291 -1.06 -5.78 6.21
CA PRO A 291 -2.02 -5.99 5.12
C PRO A 291 -3.14 -7.00 5.41
N ASP A 292 -2.85 -8.03 6.22
CA ASP A 292 -3.82 -9.05 6.61
C ASP A 292 -4.88 -8.52 7.57
N LEU A 293 -4.52 -7.63 8.50
CA LEU A 293 -5.49 -6.91 9.32
C LEU A 293 -6.26 -5.86 8.52
N MET A 294 -5.63 -5.19 7.56
CA MET A 294 -6.35 -4.32 6.63
C MET A 294 -7.37 -5.09 5.78
N ASP A 295 -7.05 -6.32 5.37
CA ASP A 295 -7.99 -7.23 4.70
C ASP A 295 -9.11 -7.72 5.62
N ALA A 296 -8.81 -7.96 6.90
CA ALA A 296 -9.79 -8.28 7.92
C ALA A 296 -10.81 -7.14 8.10
N LEU A 297 -10.33 -5.90 8.27
CA LEU A 297 -11.18 -4.71 8.37
C LEU A 297 -12.02 -4.51 7.10
N ARG A 298 -11.40 -4.62 5.92
CA ARG A 298 -12.11 -4.52 4.63
C ARG A 298 -13.23 -5.54 4.52
N SER A 299 -12.97 -6.79 4.93
CA SER A 299 -13.95 -7.87 4.87
C SER A 299 -15.09 -7.65 5.86
N ALA A 300 -14.77 -7.26 7.10
CA ALA A 300 -15.76 -6.94 8.12
C ALA A 300 -16.65 -5.75 7.71
N TRP A 301 -16.05 -4.71 7.12
CA TRP A 301 -16.78 -3.58 6.56
C TRP A 301 -17.71 -4.02 5.42
N ALA A 302 -17.21 -4.79 4.46
CA ALA A 302 -18.01 -5.26 3.33
C ALA A 302 -19.21 -6.11 3.77
N ASP A 303 -19.04 -6.96 4.79
CA ASP A 303 -20.12 -7.73 5.39
C ASP A 303 -21.16 -6.81 6.04
N LYS A 304 -20.72 -5.83 6.84
CA LYS A 304 -21.62 -4.89 7.50
C LYS A 304 -22.37 -4.02 6.50
N GLU A 305 -21.67 -3.49 5.49
CA GLU A 305 -22.23 -2.61 4.47
C GLU A 305 -23.36 -3.29 3.66
N ARG A 306 -23.28 -4.62 3.46
CA ARG A 306 -24.34 -5.39 2.80
C ARG A 306 -25.65 -5.42 3.58
N THR A 307 -25.58 -5.29 4.91
CA THR A 307 -26.75 -5.28 5.79
C THR A 307 -27.45 -3.93 5.87
N LEU A 308 -26.80 -2.84 5.42
CA LEU A 308 -27.33 -1.49 5.52
C LEU A 308 -28.38 -1.17 4.45
N LYS A 309 -29.40 -0.42 4.84
CA LYS A 309 -30.45 0.10 3.96
C LYS A 309 -29.90 1.19 3.04
N ARG A 310 -30.58 1.41 1.91
CA ARG A 310 -30.19 2.48 0.96
C ARG A 310 -30.22 3.89 1.57
N SER A 311 -31.14 4.15 2.50
CA SER A 311 -31.21 5.44 3.22
C SER A 311 -30.01 5.63 4.13
N GLU A 312 -29.63 4.60 4.89
CA GLU A 312 -28.47 4.57 5.77
C GLU A 312 -27.16 4.78 4.99
N LYS A 313 -27.03 4.17 3.80
CA LYS A 313 -25.87 4.37 2.92
C LYS A 313 -25.70 5.77 2.36
N ARG A 314 -26.73 6.62 2.44
CA ARG A 314 -26.65 8.03 2.01
C ARG A 314 -26.23 8.95 3.14
N ASP A 315 -26.36 8.50 4.38
CA ASP A 315 -25.97 9.27 5.56
C ASP A 315 -24.50 9.00 5.90
N GLN A 316 -23.66 9.98 5.62
CA GLN A 316 -22.21 9.87 5.85
C GLN A 316 -21.84 9.81 7.33
N GLU A 317 -22.57 10.50 8.20
CA GLU A 317 -22.29 10.52 9.64
C GLU A 317 -22.66 9.17 10.27
N PHE A 318 -23.79 8.61 9.83
CA PHE A 318 -24.18 7.25 10.17
C PHE A 318 -23.13 6.23 9.70
N LEU A 319 -22.68 6.31 8.45
CA LEU A 319 -21.65 5.39 7.93
C LEU A 319 -20.34 5.46 8.70
N LYS A 320 -19.88 6.67 9.08
CA LYS A 320 -18.70 6.84 9.94
C LYS A 320 -18.92 6.16 11.29
N SER A 321 -20.05 6.38 11.94
CA SER A 321 -20.38 5.77 13.24
C SER A 321 -20.39 4.24 13.17
N VAL A 322 -20.97 3.67 12.10
CA VAL A 322 -20.94 2.23 11.85
C VAL A 322 -19.53 1.73 11.58
N PHE A 323 -18.71 2.49 10.84
CA PHE A 323 -17.32 2.13 10.58
C PHE A 323 -16.51 2.07 11.88
N VAL A 324 -16.68 3.04 12.79
CA VAL A 324 -16.07 3.02 14.12
C VAL A 324 -16.41 1.74 14.88
N LEU A 325 -17.70 1.35 14.87
CA LEU A 325 -18.14 0.12 15.52
C LEU A 325 -17.53 -1.13 14.87
N VAL A 326 -17.47 -1.18 13.54
CA VAL A 326 -16.83 -2.29 12.82
C VAL A 326 -15.36 -2.38 13.17
N TYR A 327 -14.65 -1.26 13.21
CA TYR A 327 -13.24 -1.21 13.57
C TYR A 327 -12.98 -1.81 14.96
N HIS A 328 -13.74 -1.35 15.96
CA HIS A 328 -13.62 -1.84 17.34
C HIS A 328 -14.03 -3.31 17.51
N ASN A 329 -14.96 -3.81 16.71
CA ASN A 329 -15.38 -5.20 16.78
C ASN A 329 -14.52 -6.15 15.94
N SER A 330 -13.65 -5.65 15.05
CA SER A 330 -12.91 -6.50 14.09
C SER A 330 -11.41 -6.49 14.28
N VAL A 331 -10.75 -5.33 14.29
CA VAL A 331 -9.28 -5.26 14.20
C VAL A 331 -8.63 -4.65 15.43
N PHE A 332 -9.32 -3.75 16.14
CA PHE A 332 -8.77 -3.15 17.36
C PHE A 332 -8.36 -4.19 18.42
N PRO A 333 -9.18 -5.22 18.73
CA PRO A 333 -8.81 -6.26 19.70
C PRO A 333 -7.62 -7.11 19.24
N LEU A 334 -7.43 -7.23 17.92
CA LEU A 334 -6.38 -8.05 17.33
C LEU A 334 -5.00 -7.37 17.41
N LEU A 335 -4.94 -6.03 17.29
CA LEU A 335 -3.69 -5.26 17.37
C LEU A 335 -2.97 -5.44 18.72
N HIS A 336 -3.73 -5.62 19.80
CA HIS A 336 -3.23 -5.76 21.17
C HIS A 336 -3.41 -7.18 21.73
N SER A 337 -3.74 -8.16 20.87
CA SER A 337 -3.87 -9.57 21.24
C SER A 337 -2.49 -10.22 21.40
N THR A 338 -2.34 -11.09 22.40
CA THR A 338 -1.16 -11.96 22.53
C THR A 338 -1.26 -13.23 21.67
N PHE A 339 -2.47 -13.57 21.18
CA PHE A 339 -2.70 -14.74 20.33
C PHE A 339 -2.35 -14.51 18.88
N LEU A 340 -2.36 -13.26 18.44
CA LEU A 340 -1.99 -12.91 17.08
C LEU A 340 -0.45 -12.90 17.01
N PRO A 341 0.18 -13.84 16.27
CA PRO A 341 1.62 -13.81 16.10
C PRO A 341 2.07 -12.53 15.39
N ASP A 342 3.31 -12.11 15.60
CA ASP A 342 3.87 -10.96 14.88
C ASP A 342 3.80 -11.15 13.36
N TYR A 343 3.53 -10.06 12.63
CA TYR A 343 3.50 -10.10 11.18
C TYR A 343 4.91 -10.34 10.62
N LYS A 344 5.08 -11.47 9.94
CA LYS A 344 6.33 -11.82 9.25
C LYS A 344 6.11 -11.91 7.75
N TRP A 345 6.69 -10.97 7.01
CA TRP A 345 6.62 -10.96 5.56
C TRP A 345 7.19 -12.25 4.95
N ALA A 346 6.51 -12.81 3.95
CA ALA A 346 6.98 -13.93 3.14
C ALA A 346 7.25 -15.23 3.92
N GLU A 347 6.56 -15.44 5.05
CA GLU A 347 6.66 -16.65 5.86
C GLU A 347 5.30 -17.35 5.88
N GLU A 348 5.13 -18.32 4.99
CA GLU A 348 3.83 -18.96 4.72
C GLU A 348 3.18 -19.56 5.98
N GLU A 349 3.97 -20.21 6.84
CA GLU A 349 3.48 -20.79 8.11
C GLU A 349 2.98 -19.72 9.09
N SER A 350 3.73 -18.61 9.21
CA SER A 350 3.35 -17.48 10.06
C SER A 350 2.10 -16.77 9.53
N GLU A 351 2.03 -16.56 8.21
CA GLU A 351 0.89 -15.95 7.54
C GLU A 351 -0.38 -16.82 7.65
N ALA A 352 -0.25 -18.15 7.47
CA ALA A 352 -1.35 -19.08 7.65
C ALA A 352 -1.84 -19.12 9.10
N SER A 353 -0.92 -19.11 10.06
CA SER A 353 -1.24 -19.09 11.49
C SER A 353 -1.95 -17.79 11.89
N ARG A 354 -1.44 -16.63 11.44
CA ARG A 354 -2.11 -15.33 11.64
C ARG A 354 -3.48 -15.29 10.99
N TRP A 355 -3.59 -15.73 9.73
CA TRP A 355 -4.87 -15.76 9.02
C TRP A 355 -5.91 -16.60 9.75
N LYS A 356 -5.51 -17.77 10.27
CA LYS A 356 -6.39 -18.61 11.10
C LYS A 356 -6.85 -17.90 12.37
N ALA A 357 -5.93 -17.29 13.11
CA ALA A 357 -6.26 -16.54 14.33
C ALA A 357 -7.24 -15.38 14.06
N ILE A 358 -7.00 -14.62 12.99
CA ILE A 358 -7.88 -13.53 12.54
C ILE A 358 -9.26 -14.09 12.15
N ALA A 359 -9.31 -15.15 11.35
CA ALA A 359 -10.56 -15.74 10.88
C ALA A 359 -11.41 -16.31 12.04
N ASP A 360 -10.77 -17.00 12.98
CA ASP A 360 -11.41 -17.54 14.18
C ASP A 360 -11.97 -16.43 15.06
N PHE A 361 -11.22 -15.34 15.26
CA PHE A 361 -11.69 -14.15 15.98
C PHE A 361 -12.90 -13.51 15.29
N LEU A 362 -12.81 -13.22 13.99
CA LEU A 362 -13.90 -12.59 13.24
C LEU A 362 -15.15 -13.47 13.19
N LYS A 363 -14.99 -14.79 13.17
CA LYS A 363 -16.13 -15.73 13.27
C LYS A 363 -16.80 -15.62 14.63
N LYS A 364 -16.04 -15.74 15.73
CA LYS A 364 -16.57 -15.60 17.10
C LYS A 364 -17.22 -14.24 17.34
N SER A 365 -16.63 -13.17 16.79
CA SER A 365 -17.20 -11.83 16.94
C SER A 365 -18.54 -11.68 16.23
N ARG A 366 -18.71 -12.31 15.05
CA ARG A 366 -19.99 -12.35 14.33
C ARG A 366 -21.05 -13.17 15.06
N GLU A 367 -20.68 -14.29 15.66
CA GLU A 367 -21.62 -15.17 16.40
C GLU A 367 -22.14 -14.51 17.68
N ASN A 368 -21.37 -13.59 18.28
CA ASN A 368 -21.66 -12.98 19.57
C ASN A 368 -22.01 -11.48 19.47
N ASP A 369 -22.36 -11.00 18.27
CA ASP A 369 -22.73 -9.60 17.99
C ASP A 369 -21.70 -8.55 18.46
N GLY A 370 -20.40 -8.88 18.45
CA GLY A 370 -19.33 -7.94 18.80
C GLY A 370 -18.08 -8.60 19.37
N ALA A 371 -17.09 -7.79 19.77
CA ALA A 371 -15.83 -8.28 20.32
C ALA A 371 -15.83 -8.45 21.84
N LEU A 372 -16.86 -7.97 22.55
CA LEU A 372 -16.88 -7.91 24.02
C LEU A 372 -16.70 -9.27 24.69
N GLN A 373 -17.39 -10.30 24.22
CA GLN A 373 -17.24 -11.64 24.79
C GLN A 373 -15.83 -12.19 24.60
N TYR A 374 -15.18 -11.86 23.48
CA TYR A 374 -13.79 -12.23 23.28
C TYR A 374 -12.88 -11.46 24.25
N LEU A 375 -13.04 -10.15 24.36
CA LEU A 375 -12.22 -9.30 25.24
C LEU A 375 -12.36 -9.66 26.73
N LEU A 376 -13.53 -10.12 27.16
CA LEU A 376 -13.82 -10.49 28.55
C LEU A 376 -13.56 -11.98 28.85
N SER A 377 -13.21 -12.79 27.85
CA SER A 377 -12.94 -14.21 28.05
C SER A 377 -11.66 -14.40 28.85
N SER A 378 -11.71 -15.22 29.90
CA SER A 378 -10.53 -15.61 30.69
C SER A 378 -9.50 -16.41 29.87
N GLU A 379 -9.92 -16.98 28.75
CA GLU A 379 -9.04 -17.67 27.81
C GLU A 379 -8.18 -16.70 27.00
N ASN A 380 -8.58 -15.42 26.92
CA ASN A 380 -7.89 -14.43 26.11
C ASN A 380 -7.02 -13.50 26.97
N THR A 381 -5.70 -13.60 26.79
CA THR A 381 -4.75 -12.61 27.30
C THR A 381 -4.52 -11.48 26.29
N HIS A 382 -4.34 -10.27 26.82
CA HIS A 382 -4.05 -9.06 26.05
C HIS A 382 -2.73 -8.48 26.52
N LYS A 383 -2.08 -7.70 25.65
CA LYS A 383 -0.93 -6.89 26.06
C LYS A 383 -1.35 -5.92 27.17
N ALA A 384 -0.39 -5.52 28.01
CA ALA A 384 -0.66 -4.50 29.02
C ALA A 384 -1.11 -3.22 28.31
N PHE A 385 -2.22 -2.65 28.79
CA PHE A 385 -2.80 -1.44 28.21
C PHE A 385 -1.81 -0.27 28.23
N ASP A 386 -1.63 0.36 27.08
CA ASP A 386 -0.90 1.62 26.93
C ASP A 386 -1.86 2.75 26.55
N ILE A 387 -1.68 3.94 27.14
CA ILE A 387 -2.48 5.12 26.80
C ILE A 387 -2.26 5.56 25.34
N SER A 388 -1.12 5.20 24.75
CA SER A 388 -0.84 5.44 23.32
C SER A 388 -1.83 4.72 22.40
N GLU A 389 -2.54 3.70 22.87
CA GLU A 389 -3.57 3.01 22.09
C GLU A 389 -4.83 3.86 21.86
N LEU A 390 -5.03 4.89 22.70
CA LEU A 390 -6.22 5.75 22.68
C LEU A 390 -5.90 7.21 22.34
N THR A 391 -4.63 7.61 22.44
CA THR A 391 -4.19 9.00 22.28
C THR A 391 -3.45 9.20 20.97
N TYR A 392 -3.91 10.18 20.20
CA TYR A 392 -3.32 10.58 18.93
C TYR A 392 -2.60 11.92 19.10
N ASP A 393 -1.28 11.89 18.91
CA ASP A 393 -0.43 13.08 18.84
C ASP A 393 -0.23 13.49 17.38
N PHE A 394 -1.03 14.44 16.91
CA PHE A 394 -0.91 14.90 15.53
C PHE A 394 0.43 15.60 15.26
N LEU A 395 1.04 16.28 16.26
CA LEU A 395 2.31 17.01 16.06
C LEU A 395 3.51 16.07 15.93
N GLY A 396 3.48 14.96 16.67
CA GLY A 396 4.43 13.85 16.49
C GLY A 396 4.28 13.17 15.13
N GLU A 397 3.03 13.03 14.66
CA GLU A 397 2.69 12.33 13.42
C GLU A 397 2.75 13.20 12.15
N VAL A 398 2.76 14.54 12.26
CA VAL A 398 2.79 15.44 11.09
C VAL A 398 3.98 15.12 10.20
N ARG A 399 3.69 15.00 8.90
CA ARG A 399 4.72 14.81 7.88
C ARG A 399 5.64 16.02 7.82
N LYS A 400 6.84 15.86 8.37
CA LYS A 400 7.94 16.81 8.21
C LYS A 400 8.46 16.70 6.77
N TYR A 401 8.55 17.83 6.07
CA TYR A 401 9.33 17.89 4.84
C TYR A 401 10.78 17.61 5.21
N SER A 402 11.25 16.38 4.98
CA SER A 402 12.70 16.15 4.90
C SER A 402 13.20 17.05 3.78
N ALA A 403 14.04 18.03 4.12
CA ALA A 403 14.77 18.80 3.12
C ALA A 403 15.40 17.78 2.16
N ARG A 404 15.14 17.95 0.86
CA ARG A 404 15.75 17.13 -0.19
C ARG A 404 17.26 17.20 0.03
N VAL A 405 17.88 16.11 0.45
CA VAL A 405 19.35 15.97 0.50
C VAL A 405 19.80 15.47 -0.87
#